data_AF-A0A1T4KLP2-F1
#
_entry.id   AF-A0A1T4KLP2-F1
#
_cell.length_a   1.000
_cell.length_b   1.000
_cell.length_c   1.000
_cell.angle_alpha   90.00
_cell.angle_beta   90.00
_cell.angle_gamma   90.00
#
_symmetry.space_group_name_H-M   'P 1'
#
loop_
_entity.id
_entity.type
_entity.pdbx_description
1 polymer ?
#
loop_
_entity_poly.entity_id
_entity_poly.type
_entity_poly.pdbx_seq_one_letter_code
_entity_poly.pdbx_strand_id
1 'polypeptide(L)'
;MRSLIKFLALKNIYSIFVIYFFYGYFFGNKLNEYYIYENFEKYLGNFFIIFLIILGISPLLFYMKNKMKKIVLKTRLFFFVILTVSLVFGYILEKIYLLNLDKISSENKLIEMSIIKYNIGIGPTYVLTEIFKRFPEQKIFLTLGGLIGVSSILLFMHPVRRIILYVIKNIKEKRERRQKEILLEEQIAIKEELEKREIEAIEKLEEKQEQEIQERLENFQLFEIETTIDKDNRQAIRIKLSEDEIEQEKNIKVIKIRKKISTHKVGVNVRGGKVKDDTSIEIS
;
A
#
# COMPACT_ATOMS: atom_id res chain seq x y z
N MET A 1 -36.68 -11.15 49.80
CA MET A 1 -36.34 -9.73 49.50
C MET A 1 -35.41 -9.08 50.52
N ARG A 2 -35.66 -9.18 51.84
CA ARG A 2 -34.80 -8.53 52.88
C ARG A 2 -33.30 -8.90 52.81
N SER A 3 -32.95 -10.14 52.46
CA SER A 3 -31.55 -10.58 52.31
C SER A 3 -30.83 -9.94 51.11
N LEU A 4 -31.52 -9.75 49.98
CA LEU A 4 -30.95 -9.13 48.78
C LEU A 4 -30.69 -7.63 48.97
N ILE A 5 -31.59 -6.93 49.68
CA ILE A 5 -31.42 -5.51 50.01
C ILE A 5 -30.22 -5.33 50.96
N LYS A 6 -30.08 -6.20 51.98
CA LYS A 6 -28.92 -6.21 52.88
C LYS A 6 -27.62 -6.46 52.12
N PHE A 7 -27.61 -7.39 51.16
CA PHE A 7 -26.42 -7.69 50.36
C PHE A 7 -26.01 -6.53 49.44
N LEU A 8 -27.00 -5.85 48.85
CA LEU A 8 -26.78 -4.68 48.01
C LEU A 8 -26.22 -3.49 48.83
N ALA A 9 -26.75 -3.30 50.04
CA ALA A 9 -26.26 -2.30 50.98
C ALA A 9 -24.81 -2.60 51.42
N LEU A 10 -24.49 -3.86 51.78
CA LEU A 10 -23.15 -4.25 52.21
C LEU A 10 -22.08 -4.01 51.13
N LYS A 11 -22.42 -4.32 49.88
CA LYS A 11 -21.55 -4.07 48.71
C LYS A 11 -21.25 -2.58 48.54
N ASN A 12 -22.27 -1.73 48.67
CA ASN A 12 -22.12 -0.29 48.53
C ASN A 12 -21.32 0.30 49.69
N ILE A 13 -21.57 -0.14 50.93
CA ILE A 13 -20.79 0.25 52.12
C ILE A 13 -19.31 -0.12 51.94
N TYR A 14 -19.02 -1.34 51.50
CA TYR A 14 -17.64 -1.76 51.22
C TYR A 14 -16.98 -0.90 50.15
N SER A 15 -17.70 -0.59 49.06
CA SER A 15 -17.15 0.22 47.97
C SER A 15 -16.83 1.66 48.44
N ILE A 16 -17.71 2.25 49.25
CA ILE A 16 -17.48 3.57 49.87
C ILE A 16 -16.27 3.51 50.82
N PHE A 17 -16.16 2.48 51.64
CA PHE A 17 -15.02 2.28 52.53
C PHE A 17 -13.69 2.18 51.74
N VAL A 18 -13.66 1.42 50.65
CA VAL A 18 -12.47 1.30 49.81
C VAL A 18 -12.09 2.65 49.19
N ILE A 19 -13.06 3.41 48.68
CA ILE A 19 -12.82 4.74 48.12
C ILE A 19 -12.29 5.69 49.21
N TYR A 20 -12.88 5.67 50.40
CA TYR A 20 -12.42 6.49 51.53
C TYR A 20 -11.00 6.11 51.97
N PHE A 21 -10.68 4.82 52.02
CA PHE A 21 -9.35 4.32 52.35
C PHE A 21 -8.32 4.71 51.28
N PHE A 22 -8.68 4.62 50.00
CA PHE A 22 -7.81 5.00 48.89
C PHE A 22 -7.58 6.52 48.85
N TYR A 23 -8.64 7.31 49.03
CA TYR A 23 -8.57 8.76 49.11
C TYR A 23 -7.69 9.22 50.28
N GLY A 24 -7.85 8.60 51.45
CA GLY A 24 -7.06 8.92 52.63
C GLY A 24 -5.56 8.72 52.47
N TYR A 25 -5.15 7.70 51.70
CA TYR A 25 -3.74 7.45 51.43
C TYR A 25 -3.08 8.57 50.63
N PHE A 26 -3.79 9.17 49.66
CA PHE A 26 -3.23 10.21 48.78
C PHE A 26 -3.46 11.64 49.27
N PHE A 27 -4.63 11.94 49.84
CA PHE A 27 -5.05 13.30 50.19
C PHE A 27 -5.09 13.57 51.70
N GLY A 28 -4.85 12.54 52.51
CA GLY A 28 -4.95 12.60 53.95
C GLY A 28 -6.38 12.59 54.46
N ASN A 29 -6.62 11.79 55.51
CA ASN A 29 -7.89 11.76 56.23
C ASN A 29 -7.63 11.39 57.71
N LYS A 30 -8.70 11.21 58.50
CA LYS A 30 -8.59 10.79 59.90
C LYS A 30 -7.80 9.49 60.12
N LEU A 31 -7.68 8.61 59.11
CA LEU A 31 -6.90 7.37 59.24
C LEU A 31 -5.38 7.66 59.31
N ASN A 32 -4.92 8.80 58.77
CA ASN A 32 -3.55 9.27 58.96
C ASN A 32 -3.29 9.67 60.42
N GLU A 33 -4.26 10.34 61.07
CA GLU A 33 -4.14 10.75 62.48
C GLU A 33 -3.99 9.55 63.42
N TYR A 34 -4.57 8.40 63.05
CA TYR A 34 -4.43 7.14 63.78
C TYR A 34 -3.21 6.29 63.36
N TYR A 35 -2.28 6.82 62.56
CA TYR A 35 -1.08 6.12 62.09
C TYR A 35 -1.38 4.80 61.36
N ILE A 36 -2.55 4.67 60.74
CA ILE A 36 -2.98 3.41 60.13
C ILE A 36 -2.13 3.10 58.89
N TYR A 37 -1.91 4.09 58.04
CA TYR A 37 -1.12 3.89 56.81
C TYR A 37 0.36 3.65 57.11
N GLU A 38 0.95 4.35 58.09
CA GLU A 38 2.33 4.12 58.51
C GLU A 38 2.53 2.68 59.04
N ASN A 39 1.55 2.18 59.80
CA ASN A 39 1.57 0.77 60.21
C ASN A 39 1.49 -0.18 59.02
N PHE A 40 0.58 0.07 58.06
CA PHE A 40 0.51 -0.76 56.85
C PHE A 40 1.81 -0.73 56.04
N GLU A 41 2.43 0.42 55.87
CA GLU A 41 3.72 0.57 55.21
C GLU A 41 4.84 -0.15 55.97
N LYS A 42 4.85 -0.11 57.30
CA LYS A 42 5.83 -0.85 58.10
C LYS A 42 5.68 -2.36 57.96
N TYR A 43 4.45 -2.87 57.95
CA TYR A 43 4.19 -4.31 57.88
C TYR A 43 4.29 -4.89 56.47
N LEU A 44 3.80 -4.16 55.46
CA LEU A 44 3.75 -4.62 54.06
C LEU A 44 4.83 -3.99 53.18
N GLY A 45 5.46 -2.90 53.59
CA GLY A 45 6.46 -2.19 52.79
C GLY A 45 5.94 -1.87 51.40
N ASN A 46 6.76 -2.16 50.40
CA ASN A 46 6.44 -2.01 48.98
C ASN A 46 5.24 -2.88 48.53
N PHE A 47 4.90 -3.96 49.25
CA PHE A 47 3.68 -4.72 48.97
C PHE A 47 2.40 -3.94 49.32
N PHE A 48 2.49 -2.85 50.08
CA PHE A 48 1.34 -2.00 50.38
C PHE A 48 0.77 -1.35 49.11
N ILE A 49 1.62 -0.92 48.19
CA ILE A 49 1.18 -0.35 46.89
C ILE A 49 0.45 -1.40 46.07
N ILE A 50 0.98 -2.62 46.01
CA ILE A 50 0.34 -3.75 45.30
C ILE A 50 -1.02 -4.06 45.95
N PHE A 51 -1.08 -4.06 47.28
CA PHE A 51 -2.32 -4.22 48.03
C PHE A 51 -3.33 -3.12 47.71
N LEU A 52 -2.92 -1.85 47.65
CA LEU A 52 -3.78 -0.71 47.28
C LEU A 52 -4.36 -0.87 45.87
N ILE A 53 -3.55 -1.30 44.89
CA ILE A 53 -4.02 -1.55 43.53
C ILE A 53 -5.12 -2.63 43.51
N ILE A 54 -4.91 -3.74 44.22
CA ILE A 54 -5.88 -4.84 44.29
C ILE A 54 -7.15 -4.40 45.02
N LEU A 55 -6.98 -3.64 46.11
CA LEU A 55 -8.09 -3.09 46.88
C LEU A 55 -8.93 -2.16 46.01
N GLY A 56 -8.31 -1.28 45.20
CA GLY A 56 -9.00 -0.41 44.26
C GLY A 56 -9.74 -1.16 43.15
N ILE A 57 -9.21 -2.30 42.69
CA ILE A 57 -9.88 -3.15 41.67
C ILE A 57 -11.03 -3.98 42.28
N SER A 58 -11.00 -4.25 43.59
CA SER A 58 -11.99 -5.10 44.28
C SER A 58 -13.45 -4.62 44.11
N PRO A 59 -13.81 -3.34 44.30
CA PRO A 59 -15.14 -2.81 44.03
C PRO A 59 -15.64 -3.12 42.61
N LEU A 60 -14.78 -2.96 41.58
CA LEU A 60 -15.15 -3.21 40.18
C LEU A 60 -15.63 -4.65 39.97
N LEU A 61 -15.02 -5.63 40.65
CA LEU A 61 -15.43 -7.04 40.59
C LEU A 61 -16.84 -7.27 41.14
N PHE A 62 -17.33 -6.44 42.06
CA PHE A 62 -18.69 -6.57 42.58
C PHE A 62 -19.75 -6.04 41.60
N TYR A 63 -19.43 -5.06 40.75
CA TYR A 63 -20.36 -4.49 39.76
C TYR A 63 -20.40 -5.24 38.42
N MET A 64 -19.45 -6.14 38.17
CA MET A 64 -19.48 -7.00 36.98
C MET A 64 -20.70 -7.94 36.96
N LYS A 65 -21.56 -7.78 35.94
CA LYS A 65 -22.74 -8.65 35.71
C LYS A 65 -22.38 -10.07 35.26
N ASN A 66 -21.34 -10.22 34.41
CA ASN A 66 -20.95 -11.51 33.86
C ASN A 66 -20.10 -12.33 34.85
N LYS A 67 -20.66 -13.44 35.35
CA LYS A 67 -20.02 -14.33 36.32
C LYS A 67 -18.70 -14.95 35.81
N MET A 68 -18.66 -15.36 34.55
CA MET A 68 -17.46 -16.00 33.96
C MET A 68 -16.29 -15.02 33.87
N LYS A 69 -16.55 -13.81 33.36
CA LYS A 69 -15.52 -12.76 33.28
C LYS A 69 -15.01 -12.35 34.67
N LYS A 70 -15.90 -12.34 35.68
CA LYS A 70 -15.55 -12.04 37.07
C LYS A 70 -14.62 -13.10 37.67
N ILE A 71 -14.92 -14.39 37.45
CA ILE A 71 -14.05 -15.49 37.92
C ILE A 71 -12.68 -15.38 37.26
N VAL A 72 -12.63 -15.21 35.93
CA VAL A 72 -11.36 -15.07 35.20
C VAL A 72 -10.53 -13.90 35.73
N LEU A 73 -11.14 -12.73 35.98
CA LEU A 73 -10.42 -11.57 36.49
C LEU A 73 -9.91 -11.80 37.93
N LYS A 74 -10.71 -12.41 38.81
CA LYS A 74 -10.27 -12.81 40.15
C LYS A 74 -9.09 -13.76 40.12
N THR A 75 -9.17 -14.80 39.29
CA THR A 75 -8.10 -15.78 39.11
C THR A 75 -6.83 -15.10 38.59
N ARG A 76 -6.94 -14.20 37.61
CA ARG A 76 -5.79 -13.44 37.11
C ARG A 76 -5.16 -12.54 38.17
N LEU A 77 -5.97 -11.80 38.95
CA LEU A 77 -5.45 -10.98 40.05
C LEU A 77 -4.71 -11.82 41.08
N PHE A 78 -5.24 -13.01 41.42
CA PHE A 78 -4.59 -13.94 42.34
C PHE A 78 -3.23 -14.41 41.82
N PHE A 79 -3.16 -14.86 40.56
CA PHE A 79 -1.88 -15.27 39.95
C PHE A 79 -0.91 -14.11 39.74
N PHE A 80 -1.41 -12.88 39.54
CA PHE A 80 -0.58 -11.69 39.50
C PHE A 80 0.10 -11.41 40.84
N VAL A 81 -0.63 -11.55 41.95
CA VAL A 81 -0.05 -11.43 43.30
C VAL A 81 1.01 -12.49 43.54
N ILE A 82 0.69 -13.76 43.25
CA ILE A 82 1.64 -14.87 43.42
C ILE A 82 2.91 -14.59 42.62
N LEU A 83 2.77 -14.22 41.35
CA LEU A 83 3.90 -13.92 40.49
C LEU A 83 4.75 -12.78 41.06
N THR A 84 4.13 -11.70 41.53
CA THR A 84 4.84 -10.55 42.08
C THR A 84 5.61 -10.93 43.35
N VAL A 85 4.98 -11.66 44.27
CA VAL A 85 5.63 -12.15 45.49
C VAL A 85 6.79 -13.09 45.15
N SER A 86 6.58 -14.04 44.24
CA SER A 86 7.61 -15.00 43.84
C SER A 86 8.80 -14.34 43.16
N LEU A 87 8.58 -13.32 42.32
CA LEU A 87 9.66 -12.54 41.70
C LEU A 87 10.47 -11.77 42.73
N VAL A 88 9.81 -11.05 43.64
CA VAL A 88 10.48 -10.28 44.70
C VAL A 88 11.31 -11.21 45.59
N PHE A 89 10.71 -12.32 46.05
CA PHE A 89 11.41 -13.30 46.90
C PHE A 89 12.57 -13.96 46.16
N GLY A 90 12.36 -14.38 44.91
CA GLY A 90 13.41 -14.96 44.08
C GLY A 90 14.59 -14.01 43.90
N TYR A 91 14.32 -12.73 43.63
CA TYR A 91 15.36 -11.72 43.42
C TYR A 91 16.25 -11.50 44.65
N ILE A 92 15.66 -11.44 45.85
CA ILE A 92 16.44 -11.26 47.10
C ILE A 92 17.28 -12.49 47.38
N LEU A 93 16.70 -13.68 47.24
CA LEU A 93 17.39 -14.94 47.46
C LEU A 93 18.53 -15.13 46.49
N GLU A 94 18.35 -14.78 45.21
CA GLU A 94 19.42 -14.79 44.21
C GLU A 94 20.58 -13.88 44.63
N LYS A 95 20.28 -12.67 45.12
CA LYS A 95 21.31 -11.74 45.60
C LYS A 95 22.10 -12.28 46.80
N ILE A 96 21.44 -13.01 47.70
CA ILE A 96 22.11 -13.63 48.86
C ILE A 96 22.95 -14.82 48.43
N TYR A 97 22.40 -15.66 47.54
CA TYR A 97 23.12 -16.81 46.99
C TYR A 97 24.42 -16.39 46.30
N LEU A 98 24.38 -15.29 45.53
CA LEU A 98 25.57 -14.73 44.86
C LEU A 98 26.64 -14.22 45.84
N LEU A 99 26.30 -13.90 47.08
CA LEU A 99 27.26 -13.45 48.09
C LEU A 99 28.01 -14.61 48.76
N ASN A 100 27.56 -15.86 48.55
CA ASN A 100 28.20 -17.09 49.03
C ASN A 100 28.60 -17.03 50.52
N LEU A 101 27.67 -16.56 51.36
CA LEU A 101 27.87 -16.37 52.80
C LEU A 101 27.51 -17.64 53.59
N ASP A 102 28.12 -17.80 54.76
CA ASP A 102 27.70 -18.81 55.74
C ASP A 102 26.22 -18.63 56.11
N LYS A 103 25.53 -19.73 56.47
CA LYS A 103 24.08 -19.74 56.66
C LYS A 103 23.56 -18.69 57.66
N ILE A 104 24.25 -18.48 58.78
CA ILE A 104 23.89 -17.49 59.81
C ILE A 104 24.05 -16.06 59.26
N SER A 105 25.15 -15.81 58.55
CA SER A 105 25.43 -14.52 57.90
C SER A 105 24.42 -14.23 56.77
N SER A 106 24.02 -15.26 56.01
CA SER A 106 22.98 -15.19 54.98
C SER A 106 21.62 -14.81 55.54
N GLU A 107 21.22 -15.36 56.70
CA GLU A 107 19.95 -15.01 57.35
C GLU A 107 19.90 -13.55 57.81
N ASN A 108 20.96 -13.08 58.48
CA ASN A 108 21.05 -11.68 58.92
C ASN A 108 21.06 -10.73 57.73
N LYS A 109 21.79 -11.08 56.67
CA LYS A 109 21.83 -10.29 55.44
C LYS A 109 20.51 -10.31 54.69
N LEU A 110 19.76 -11.41 54.75
CA LEU A 110 18.41 -11.52 54.20
C LEU A 110 17.46 -10.53 54.84
N ILE A 111 17.47 -10.47 56.18
CA ILE A 111 16.64 -9.54 56.95
C ILE A 111 17.03 -8.10 56.64
N GLU A 112 18.32 -7.79 56.67
CA GLU A 112 18.86 -6.45 56.35
C GLU A 112 18.44 -6.01 54.94
N MET A 113 18.64 -6.86 53.94
CA MET A 113 18.25 -6.54 52.56
C MET A 113 16.73 -6.38 52.42
N SER A 114 15.95 -7.24 53.05
CA SER A 114 14.49 -7.24 52.89
C SER A 114 13.83 -6.03 53.57
N ILE A 115 14.31 -5.63 54.75
CA ILE A 115 13.71 -4.51 55.51
C ILE A 115 14.34 -3.18 55.11
N ILE A 116 15.67 -3.08 55.09
CA ILE A 116 16.37 -1.79 54.93
C ILE A 116 16.53 -1.44 53.44
N LYS A 117 17.01 -2.39 52.63
CA LYS A 117 17.35 -2.08 51.23
C LYS A 117 16.13 -2.08 50.31
N TYR A 118 15.31 -3.12 50.39
CA TYR A 118 14.18 -3.33 49.48
C TYR A 118 12.82 -3.01 50.09
N ASN A 119 12.78 -2.61 51.38
CA ASN A 119 11.59 -2.22 52.13
C ASN A 119 10.36 -3.08 51.80
N ILE A 120 10.47 -4.38 51.99
CA ILE A 120 9.45 -5.38 51.63
C ILE A 120 8.42 -5.52 52.75
N GLY A 121 8.68 -4.89 53.90
CA GLY A 121 7.85 -4.95 55.09
C GLY A 121 8.20 -6.14 55.99
N ILE A 122 7.84 -5.99 57.26
CA ILE A 122 8.15 -6.97 58.30
C ILE A 122 7.45 -8.31 58.05
N GLY A 123 6.18 -8.28 57.60
CA GLY A 123 5.39 -9.50 57.40
C GLY A 123 5.95 -10.41 56.30
N PRO A 124 6.13 -9.91 55.08
CA PRO A 124 6.73 -10.69 53.99
C PRO A 124 8.16 -11.13 54.29
N THR A 125 8.96 -10.30 54.97
CA THR A 125 10.32 -10.66 55.39
C THR A 125 10.30 -11.85 56.34
N TYR A 126 9.41 -11.85 57.34
CA TYR A 126 9.28 -12.97 58.26
C TYR A 126 8.96 -14.27 57.53
N VAL A 127 7.98 -14.24 56.63
CA VAL A 127 7.61 -15.42 55.80
C VAL A 127 8.81 -15.91 54.99
N LEU A 128 9.55 -15.00 54.35
CA LEU A 128 10.74 -15.35 53.56
C LEU A 128 11.85 -15.98 54.42
N THR A 129 12.13 -15.40 55.60
CA THR A 129 13.14 -15.95 56.53
C THR A 129 12.77 -17.35 57.01
N GLU A 130 11.50 -17.61 57.28
CA GLU A 130 11.03 -18.90 57.77
C GLU A 130 11.14 -19.98 56.69
N ILE A 131 10.80 -19.63 55.44
CA ILE A 131 11.00 -20.50 54.28
C ILE A 131 12.48 -20.82 54.10
N PHE A 132 13.35 -19.79 54.19
CA PHE A 132 14.80 -19.94 54.05
C PHE A 132 15.43 -20.84 55.11
N LYS A 133 14.98 -20.73 56.37
CA LYS A 133 15.46 -21.57 57.47
C LYS A 133 15.07 -23.04 57.30
N ARG A 134 13.83 -23.29 56.90
CA ARG A 134 13.21 -24.62 56.92
C ARG A 134 13.54 -25.47 55.70
N PHE A 135 13.77 -24.86 54.55
CA PHE A 135 13.99 -25.57 53.30
C PHE A 135 15.41 -25.33 52.75
N PRO A 136 16.02 -26.33 52.10
CA PRO A 136 17.28 -26.11 51.40
C PRO A 136 17.06 -25.19 50.19
N GLU A 137 18.03 -24.31 49.94
CA GLU A 137 17.95 -23.23 48.93
C GLU A 137 17.52 -23.72 47.55
N GLN A 138 18.07 -24.85 47.09
CA GLN A 138 17.73 -25.46 45.80
C GLN A 138 16.23 -25.75 45.66
N LYS A 139 15.58 -26.22 46.72
CA LYS A 139 14.13 -26.48 46.72
C LYS A 139 13.33 -25.19 46.71
N ILE A 140 13.84 -24.13 47.34
CA ILE A 140 13.19 -22.81 47.33
C ILE A 140 13.24 -22.22 45.92
N PHE A 141 14.39 -22.24 45.26
CA PHE A 141 14.50 -21.76 43.87
C PHE A 141 13.64 -22.57 42.90
N LEU A 142 13.60 -23.91 43.05
CA LEU A 142 12.75 -24.76 42.22
C LEU A 142 11.26 -24.44 42.39
N THR A 143 10.80 -24.25 43.63
CA THR A 143 9.39 -23.94 43.92
C THR A 143 9.00 -22.54 43.47
N LEU A 144 9.85 -21.53 43.70
CA LEU A 144 9.64 -20.17 43.21
C LEU A 144 9.64 -20.11 41.68
N GLY A 145 10.60 -20.78 41.03
CA GLY A 145 10.66 -20.88 39.57
C GLY A 145 9.42 -21.55 38.98
N GLY A 146 8.96 -22.65 39.59
CA GLY A 146 7.71 -23.32 39.22
C GLY A 146 6.49 -22.41 39.37
N LEU A 147 6.38 -21.68 40.48
CA LEU A 147 5.30 -20.72 40.72
C LEU A 147 5.30 -19.58 39.69
N ILE A 148 6.48 -19.05 39.34
CA ILE A 148 6.65 -18.01 38.31
C ILE A 148 6.20 -18.56 36.96
N GLY A 149 6.63 -19.77 36.58
CA GLY A 149 6.26 -20.40 35.31
C GLY A 149 4.74 -20.62 35.19
N VAL A 150 4.12 -21.27 36.19
CA VAL A 150 2.69 -21.55 36.19
C VAL A 150 1.87 -20.25 36.17
N SER A 151 2.23 -19.28 37.00
CA SER A 151 1.52 -18.00 37.08
C SER A 151 1.64 -17.20 35.79
N SER A 152 2.82 -17.20 35.17
CA SER A 152 3.06 -16.51 33.89
C SER A 152 2.20 -17.11 32.78
N ILE A 153 2.15 -18.44 32.66
CA ILE A 153 1.32 -19.10 31.64
C ILE A 153 -0.15 -18.72 31.83
N LEU A 154 -0.66 -18.75 33.06
CA LEU A 154 -2.07 -18.42 33.35
C LEU A 154 -2.43 -16.97 33.06
N LEU A 155 -1.50 -16.04 33.29
CA LEU A 155 -1.68 -14.61 33.00
C LEU A 155 -1.60 -14.31 31.50
N PHE A 156 -0.58 -14.85 30.82
CA PHE A 156 -0.22 -14.46 29.46
C PHE A 156 -0.82 -15.33 28.35
N MET A 157 -1.31 -16.55 28.64
CA MET A 157 -1.80 -17.47 27.60
C MET A 157 -2.89 -16.86 26.71
N HIS A 158 -3.83 -16.12 27.27
CA HIS A 158 -4.93 -15.52 26.50
C HIS A 158 -4.54 -14.25 25.72
N PRO A 159 -3.86 -13.23 26.30
CA PRO A 159 -3.43 -12.06 25.53
C PRO A 159 -2.41 -12.44 24.45
N VAL A 160 -1.47 -13.34 24.73
CA VAL A 160 -0.45 -13.77 23.76
C VAL A 160 -1.09 -14.44 22.55
N ARG A 161 -2.03 -15.37 22.74
CA ARG A 161 -2.79 -15.98 21.62
C ARG A 161 -3.51 -14.92 20.77
N ARG A 162 -4.09 -13.91 21.40
CA ARG A 162 -4.85 -12.86 20.71
C ARG A 162 -3.92 -11.97 19.86
N ILE A 163 -2.74 -11.63 20.39
CA ILE A 163 -1.71 -10.86 19.68
C ILE A 163 -1.16 -11.65 18.50
N ILE A 164 -0.83 -12.94 18.69
CA ILE A 164 -0.30 -13.80 17.61
C ILE A 164 -1.32 -13.89 16.46
N LEU A 165 -2.59 -14.16 16.76
CA LEU A 165 -3.63 -14.24 15.74
C LEU A 165 -3.84 -12.91 15.00
N TYR A 166 -3.76 -11.78 15.72
CA TYR A 166 -3.84 -10.45 15.11
C TYR A 166 -2.68 -10.19 14.15
N VAL A 167 -1.45 -10.53 14.55
CA VAL A 167 -0.25 -10.38 13.70
C VAL A 167 -0.35 -11.26 12.45
N ILE A 168 -0.76 -12.53 12.61
CA ILE A 168 -0.94 -13.44 11.47
C ILE A 168 -1.99 -12.90 10.49
N LYS A 169 -3.12 -12.40 11.01
CA LYS A 169 -4.17 -11.79 10.17
C LYS A 169 -3.64 -10.58 9.41
N ASN A 170 -2.93 -9.67 10.09
CA ASN A 170 -2.34 -8.51 9.45
C ASN A 170 -1.30 -8.86 8.37
N ILE A 171 -0.51 -9.92 8.57
CA ILE A 171 0.45 -10.39 7.56
C ILE A 171 -0.28 -10.93 6.33
N LYS A 172 -1.36 -11.69 6.51
CA LYS A 172 -2.19 -12.18 5.39
C LYS A 172 -2.83 -11.04 4.62
N GLU A 173 -3.45 -10.09 5.32
CA GLU A 173 -4.08 -8.93 4.68
C GLU A 173 -3.07 -8.07 3.91
N LYS A 174 -1.84 -7.90 4.43
CA LYS A 174 -0.77 -7.21 3.70
C LYS A 174 -0.35 -7.93 2.42
N ARG A 175 -0.30 -9.26 2.42
CA ARG A 175 0.01 -10.04 1.21
C ARG A 175 -1.09 -9.94 0.17
N GLU A 176 -2.35 -10.04 0.59
CA GLU A 176 -3.51 -9.90 -0.30
C GLU A 176 -3.60 -8.50 -0.93
N ARG A 177 -3.28 -7.44 -0.17
CA ARG A 177 -3.22 -6.07 -0.71
C ARG A 177 -2.14 -5.93 -1.77
N ARG A 178 -0.92 -6.43 -1.52
CA ARG A 178 0.16 -6.39 -2.52
C ARG A 178 -0.19 -7.16 -3.79
N GLN A 179 -0.85 -8.31 -3.67
CA GLN A 179 -1.31 -9.07 -4.85
C GLN A 179 -2.35 -8.27 -5.65
N LYS A 180 -3.27 -7.58 -4.97
CA LYS A 180 -4.24 -6.71 -5.65
C LYS A 180 -3.58 -5.48 -6.29
N GLU A 181 -2.57 -4.90 -5.65
CA GLU A 181 -1.80 -3.78 -6.22
C GLU A 181 -1.06 -4.21 -7.50
N ILE A 182 -0.37 -5.35 -7.48
CA ILE A 182 0.30 -5.90 -8.68
C ILE A 182 -0.71 -6.17 -9.81
N LEU A 183 -1.85 -6.79 -9.50
CA LEU A 183 -2.90 -7.05 -10.49
C LEU A 183 -3.54 -5.77 -11.06
N LEU A 184 -3.53 -4.67 -10.29
CA LEU A 184 -4.00 -3.37 -10.76
C LEU A 184 -2.96 -2.70 -11.65
N GLU A 185 -1.68 -2.76 -11.29
CA GLU A 185 -0.57 -2.28 -12.11
C GLU A 185 -0.52 -3.00 -13.46
N GLU A 186 -0.69 -4.31 -13.48
CA GLU A 186 -0.76 -5.10 -14.72
C GLU A 186 -1.94 -4.67 -15.61
N GLN A 187 -3.12 -4.42 -15.02
CA GLN A 187 -4.28 -3.95 -15.79
C GLN A 187 -4.10 -2.53 -16.34
N ILE A 188 -3.41 -1.66 -15.59
CA ILE A 188 -3.09 -0.31 -16.06
C ILE A 188 -2.11 -0.39 -17.23
N ALA A 189 -1.05 -1.19 -17.12
CA ALA A 189 -0.07 -1.37 -18.18
C ALA A 189 -0.71 -1.89 -19.48
N ILE A 190 -1.62 -2.88 -19.38
CA ILE A 190 -2.35 -3.41 -20.55
C ILE A 190 -3.26 -2.33 -21.17
N LYS A 191 -3.94 -1.53 -20.35
CA LYS A 191 -4.78 -0.43 -20.85
C LYS A 191 -3.97 0.65 -21.54
N GLU A 192 -2.84 1.06 -20.97
CA GLU A 192 -1.94 2.03 -21.59
C GLU A 192 -1.37 1.53 -22.92
N GLU A 193 -1.06 0.24 -23.02
CA GLU A 193 -0.58 -0.35 -24.27
C GLU A 193 -1.68 -0.38 -25.34
N LEU A 194 -2.93 -0.66 -24.95
CA LEU A 194 -4.07 -0.59 -25.86
C LEU A 194 -4.35 0.85 -26.32
N GLU A 195 -4.29 1.81 -25.42
CA GLU A 195 -4.52 3.23 -25.75
C GLU A 195 -3.45 3.76 -26.71
N LYS A 196 -2.17 3.38 -26.52
CA LYS A 196 -1.10 3.69 -27.48
C LYS A 196 -1.35 3.08 -28.86
N ARG A 197 -1.81 1.83 -28.92
CA ARG A 197 -2.13 1.16 -30.18
C ARG A 197 -3.32 1.81 -30.89
N GLU A 198 -4.31 2.31 -30.14
CA GLU A 198 -5.43 3.07 -30.71
C GLU A 198 -4.97 4.41 -31.27
N ILE A 199 -4.11 5.14 -30.57
CA ILE A 199 -3.52 6.40 -31.07
C ILE A 199 -2.72 6.15 -32.35
N GLU A 200 -1.84 5.15 -32.38
CA GLU A 200 -1.07 4.78 -33.57
C GLU A 200 -1.97 4.36 -34.75
N ALA A 201 -3.11 3.72 -34.47
CA ALA A 201 -4.05 3.32 -35.51
C ALA A 201 -4.79 4.53 -36.10
N ILE A 202 -5.12 5.53 -35.27
CA ILE A 202 -5.73 6.78 -35.70
C ILE A 202 -4.73 7.59 -36.54
N GLU A 203 -3.50 7.75 -36.07
CA GLU A 203 -2.44 8.46 -36.82
C GLU A 203 -2.20 7.82 -38.19
N LYS A 204 -2.11 6.48 -38.26
CA LYS A 204 -1.97 5.76 -39.54
C LYS A 204 -3.18 5.91 -40.47
N LEU A 205 -4.38 6.12 -39.93
CA LEU A 205 -5.56 6.40 -40.73
C LEU A 205 -5.56 7.84 -41.26
N GLU A 206 -5.14 8.80 -40.44
CA GLU A 206 -4.98 10.20 -40.84
C GLU A 206 -3.90 10.34 -41.92
N GLU A 207 -2.73 9.71 -41.75
CA GLU A 207 -1.66 9.69 -42.76
C GLU A 207 -2.13 9.13 -44.09
N LYS A 208 -2.92 8.05 -44.07
CA LYS A 208 -3.49 7.47 -45.30
C LYS A 208 -4.51 8.39 -45.97
N GLN A 209 -5.34 9.08 -45.19
CA GLN A 209 -6.28 10.06 -45.73
C GLN A 209 -5.56 11.25 -46.33
N GLU A 210 -4.50 11.75 -45.69
CA GLU A 210 -3.67 12.82 -46.24
C GLU A 210 -2.97 12.40 -47.53
N GLN A 211 -2.43 11.18 -47.60
CA GLN A 211 -1.86 10.63 -48.83
C GLN A 211 -2.91 10.52 -49.95
N GLU A 212 -4.11 10.02 -49.66
CA GLU A 212 -5.18 9.91 -50.66
C GLU A 212 -5.64 11.29 -51.16
N ILE A 213 -5.64 12.31 -50.28
CA ILE A 213 -5.95 13.70 -50.64
C ILE A 213 -4.82 14.28 -51.52
N GLN A 214 -3.55 14.04 -51.17
CA GLN A 214 -2.41 14.47 -51.98
C GLN A 214 -2.40 13.81 -53.36
N GLU A 215 -2.63 12.50 -53.45
CA GLU A 215 -2.74 11.80 -54.74
C GLU A 215 -3.92 12.33 -55.57
N ARG A 216 -5.07 12.66 -54.95
CA ARG A 216 -6.18 13.30 -55.66
C ARG A 216 -5.80 14.70 -56.16
N LEU A 217 -5.13 15.50 -55.34
CA LEU A 217 -4.64 16.83 -55.73
C LEU A 217 -3.64 16.76 -56.88
N GLU A 218 -2.69 15.83 -56.85
CA GLU A 218 -1.73 15.60 -57.93
C GLU A 218 -2.43 15.16 -59.22
N ASN A 219 -3.40 14.25 -59.13
CA ASN A 219 -4.21 13.84 -60.28
C ASN A 219 -5.06 14.98 -60.85
N PHE A 220 -5.60 15.87 -60.00
CA PHE A 220 -6.31 17.07 -60.45
C PHE A 220 -5.36 18.06 -61.16
N GLN A 221 -4.16 18.27 -60.64
CA GLN A 221 -3.16 19.13 -61.28
C GLN A 221 -2.70 18.56 -62.63
N LEU A 222 -2.45 17.24 -62.71
CA LEU A 222 -2.10 16.57 -63.96
C LEU A 222 -3.23 16.69 -65.00
N PHE A 223 -4.48 16.54 -64.58
CA PHE A 223 -5.65 16.73 -65.45
C PHE A 223 -5.80 18.19 -65.92
N GLU A 224 -5.49 19.16 -65.07
CA GLU A 224 -5.52 20.59 -65.43
C GLU A 224 -4.41 20.94 -66.45
N ILE A 225 -3.23 20.33 -66.30
CA ILE A 225 -2.11 20.44 -67.26
C ILE A 225 -2.49 19.78 -68.59
N GLU A 226 -3.09 18.59 -68.56
CA GLU A 226 -3.48 17.87 -69.78
C GLU A 226 -4.58 18.62 -70.56
N THR A 227 -5.54 19.22 -69.86
CA THR A 227 -6.59 20.03 -70.48
C THR A 227 -6.10 21.39 -71.01
N THR A 228 -5.06 21.98 -70.43
CA THR A 228 -4.42 23.19 -70.98
C THR A 228 -3.58 22.86 -72.22
N ILE A 229 -2.84 21.75 -72.21
CA ILE A 229 -2.09 21.26 -73.39
C ILE A 229 -3.04 20.92 -74.55
N ASP A 230 -4.20 20.28 -74.29
CA ASP A 230 -5.19 20.00 -75.35
C ASP A 230 -5.80 21.29 -75.93
N LYS A 231 -6.03 22.32 -75.09
CA LYS A 231 -6.49 23.64 -75.56
C LYS A 231 -5.45 24.33 -76.44
N ASP A 232 -4.18 24.32 -76.03
CA ASP A 232 -3.09 24.93 -76.79
C ASP A 232 -2.85 24.19 -78.12
N ASN A 233 -2.92 22.85 -78.12
CA ASN A 233 -2.82 22.06 -79.34
C ASN A 233 -3.98 22.31 -80.30
N ARG A 234 -5.22 22.44 -79.81
CA ARG A 234 -6.37 22.80 -80.65
C ARG A 234 -6.26 24.20 -81.24
N GLN A 235 -5.68 25.16 -80.50
CA GLN A 235 -5.40 26.50 -81.04
C GLN A 235 -4.32 26.46 -82.11
N ALA A 236 -3.23 25.72 -81.89
CA ALA A 236 -2.16 25.55 -82.88
C ALA A 236 -2.65 24.88 -84.18
N ILE A 237 -3.55 23.89 -84.09
CA ILE A 237 -4.16 23.24 -85.25
C ILE A 237 -5.06 24.23 -86.02
N ARG A 238 -5.83 25.08 -85.34
CA ARG A 238 -6.64 26.12 -85.99
C ARG A 238 -5.79 27.14 -86.74
N ILE A 239 -4.65 27.54 -86.17
CA ILE A 239 -3.72 28.47 -86.82
C ILE A 239 -3.15 27.84 -88.10
N LYS A 240 -2.69 26.58 -88.03
CA LYS A 240 -2.18 25.86 -89.21
C LYS A 240 -3.22 25.71 -90.33
N LEU A 241 -4.47 25.35 -89.98
CA LEU A 241 -5.54 25.29 -90.98
C LEU A 241 -5.79 26.65 -91.65
N SER A 242 -5.74 27.75 -90.88
CA SER A 242 -5.90 29.09 -91.46
C SER A 242 -4.73 29.50 -92.35
N GLU A 243 -3.50 29.07 -92.04
CA GLU A 243 -2.33 29.29 -92.89
C GLU A 243 -2.42 28.50 -94.20
N ASP A 244 -2.86 27.25 -94.14
CA ASP A 244 -3.07 26.38 -95.31
C ASP A 244 -4.19 26.93 -96.23
N GLU A 245 -5.27 27.49 -95.66
CA GLU A 245 -6.35 28.13 -96.42
C GLU A 245 -5.85 29.41 -97.15
N ILE A 246 -5.01 30.21 -96.49
CA ILE A 246 -4.38 31.39 -97.10
C ILE A 246 -3.42 30.97 -98.24
N GLU A 247 -2.70 29.86 -98.07
CA GLU A 247 -1.80 29.35 -99.11
C GLU A 247 -2.55 28.78 -100.32
N GLN A 248 -3.69 28.11 -100.10
CA GLN A 248 -4.58 27.68 -101.17
C GLN A 248 -5.18 28.86 -101.94
N GLU A 249 -5.62 29.93 -101.26
CA GLU A 249 -6.11 31.15 -101.95
C GLU A 249 -5.02 31.83 -102.79
N LYS A 250 -3.78 31.88 -102.29
CA LYS A 250 -2.62 32.37 -103.06
C LYS A 250 -2.38 31.51 -104.30
N ASN A 251 -2.41 30.19 -104.16
CA ASN A 251 -2.24 29.26 -105.29
C ASN A 251 -3.38 29.37 -106.32
N ILE A 252 -4.63 29.56 -105.89
CA ILE A 252 -5.77 29.77 -106.79
C ILE A 252 -5.65 31.12 -107.53
N LYS A 253 -5.16 32.18 -106.89
CA LYS A 253 -4.84 33.46 -107.54
C LYS A 253 -3.74 33.29 -108.60
N VAL A 254 -2.67 32.53 -108.32
CA VAL A 254 -1.60 32.25 -109.28
C VAL A 254 -2.12 31.47 -110.51
N ILE A 255 -3.01 30.49 -110.30
CA ILE A 255 -3.62 29.71 -111.39
C ILE A 255 -4.57 30.59 -112.24
N LYS A 256 -5.34 31.50 -111.64
CA LYS A 256 -6.17 32.47 -112.37
C LYS A 256 -5.34 33.45 -113.21
N ILE A 257 -4.15 33.84 -112.76
CA ILE A 257 -3.23 34.68 -113.53
C ILE A 257 -2.66 33.89 -114.72
N ARG A 258 -2.26 32.63 -114.54
CA ARG A 258 -1.75 31.77 -115.64
C ARG A 258 -2.79 31.48 -116.72
N LYS A 259 -4.07 31.27 -116.38
CA LYS A 259 -5.14 31.06 -117.38
C LYS A 259 -5.47 32.31 -118.21
N LYS A 260 -5.09 33.50 -117.75
CA LYS A 260 -5.29 34.76 -118.50
C LYS A 260 -4.19 35.05 -119.53
N ILE A 261 -3.07 34.30 -119.49
CA ILE A 261 -1.88 34.50 -120.33
C ILE A 261 -1.82 33.49 -121.50
N SER A 262 -2.55 32.37 -121.45
CA SER A 262 -2.46 31.30 -122.48
C SER A 262 -3.44 31.40 -123.67
N THR A 263 -4.13 32.53 -123.88
CA THR A 263 -4.96 32.78 -125.08
C THR A 263 -4.20 33.51 -126.21
N HIS A 264 -2.87 33.60 -126.16
CA HIS A 264 -2.06 34.14 -127.25
C HIS A 264 -0.81 33.28 -127.52
N LYS A 265 -0.68 32.85 -128.79
CA LYS A 265 0.48 32.25 -129.50
C LYS A 265 0.70 30.73 -129.44
N VAL A 266 0.13 30.06 -130.44
CA VAL A 266 0.79 29.32 -131.55
C VAL A 266 2.19 28.73 -131.30
N GLY A 267 2.27 27.40 -131.43
CA GLY A 267 3.11 26.76 -132.46
C GLY A 267 4.40 26.03 -132.03
N VAL A 268 4.50 24.79 -132.53
CA VAL A 268 5.73 24.05 -132.91
C VAL A 268 6.42 23.20 -131.83
N ASN A 269 6.09 21.91 -131.87
CA ASN A 269 6.93 20.75 -132.27
C ASN A 269 8.29 20.45 -131.60
N VAL A 270 8.47 19.12 -131.47
CA VAL A 270 9.71 18.29 -131.48
C VAL A 270 10.26 17.76 -130.15
N ARG A 271 10.02 16.44 -130.02
CA ARG A 271 10.90 15.32 -129.57
C ARG A 271 12.03 15.59 -128.57
N GLY A 272 12.06 14.69 -127.59
CA GLY A 272 13.21 13.80 -127.36
C GLY A 272 13.74 13.81 -125.94
N GLY A 273 13.92 12.62 -125.36
CA GLY A 273 14.76 12.45 -124.16
C GLY A 273 14.33 11.30 -123.25
N LYS A 274 15.06 10.19 -123.35
CA LYS A 274 15.06 9.01 -122.45
C LYS A 274 15.77 9.28 -121.12
N VAL A 275 15.66 8.29 -120.23
CA VAL A 275 16.62 7.74 -119.21
C VAL A 275 15.92 7.72 -117.84
N LYS A 276 15.47 6.55 -117.34
CA LYS A 276 16.21 5.54 -116.52
C LYS A 276 16.68 6.13 -115.19
N ASP A 277 16.61 5.50 -114.03
CA ASP A 277 16.42 4.12 -113.56
C ASP A 277 15.96 4.23 -112.08
N ASP A 278 15.32 3.16 -111.56
CA ASP A 278 15.55 2.46 -110.27
C ASP A 278 15.71 3.28 -108.96
N THR A 279 15.23 2.92 -107.77
CA THR A 279 14.83 1.68 -107.06
C THR A 279 14.47 2.20 -105.65
N SER A 280 13.29 1.94 -105.07
CA SER A 280 12.96 0.87 -104.10
C SER A 280 13.89 0.68 -102.87
N ILE A 281 13.24 0.16 -101.80
CA ILE A 281 13.74 -0.43 -100.52
C ILE A 281 13.56 0.56 -99.34
N GLU A 282 12.50 0.45 -98.51
CA GLU A 282 12.32 -0.48 -97.35
C GLU A 282 13.55 -0.50 -96.42
N ILE A 283 13.43 -0.46 -95.10
CA ILE A 283 13.19 -1.62 -94.24
C ILE A 283 13.16 -1.08 -92.80
N SER A 284 12.23 -1.65 -92.03
CA SER A 284 12.17 -1.95 -90.59
C SER A 284 12.95 -1.12 -89.56
#